data_AF-A0A3B9PS96-F1
#
_entry.id   AF-A0A3B9PS96-F1
#
_cell.length_a   1.000
_cell.length_b   1.000
_cell.length_c   1.000
_cell.angle_alpha   90.00
_cell.angle_beta   90.00
_cell.angle_gamma   90.00
#
_symmetry.space_group_name_H-M   'P 1'
#
loop_
_entity.id
_entity.type
_entity.pdbx_description
1 polymer ?
#
loop_
_entity_poly.entity_id
_entity_poly.type
_entity_poly.pdbx_seq_one_letter_code
_entity_poly.pdbx_strand_id
1 'polypeptide(L)' 'MAKTVVLERKPLSLSERTYLPQIVTGLKTTFSNMFKPKVTLQYPEERPVIPNDYRGVPTLVKDPNGREKCVSCQLC' A
#
# COMPACT_ATOMS: atom_id res chain seq x y z
N MET A 1 12.47 33.05 -2.14
CA MET A 1 13.81 32.57 -1.73
C MET A 1 13.64 31.77 -0.45
N ALA A 2 14.06 30.50 -0.43
CA ALA A 2 13.90 29.65 0.76
C ALA A 2 14.87 30.10 1.86
N LYS A 3 14.36 30.27 3.08
CA LYS A 3 15.17 30.64 4.25
C LYS A 3 15.93 29.41 4.72
N THR A 4 17.24 29.39 4.52
CA THR A 4 18.09 28.28 4.99
C THR A 4 18.28 28.36 6.50
N VAL A 5 17.74 27.38 7.23
CA VAL A 5 18.02 27.21 8.66
C VAL A 5 19.34 26.46 8.79
N VAL A 6 20.35 27.13 9.33
CA VAL A 6 21.63 26.49 9.66
C VAL A 6 21.43 25.74 10.97
N LEU A 7 21.44 24.41 10.92
CA LEU A 7 21.31 23.55 12.09
C LEU A 7 22.69 23.35 12.73
N GLU A 8 22.87 23.86 13.95
CA GLU A 8 24.06 23.55 14.74
C GLU A 8 24.03 22.09 15.18
N ARG A 9 25.04 21.31 14.78
CA ARG A 9 25.19 19.91 15.20
C ARG A 9 25.88 19.88 16.55
N LYS A 10 25.12 19.63 17.61
CA LYS A 10 25.68 19.35 18.94
C LYS A 10 26.63 18.13 18.86
N PRO A 11 27.78 18.12 19.55
CA PRO A 11 28.65 16.95 19.57
C PRO A 11 27.90 15.73 20.11
N LEU A 12 28.04 14.61 19.41
CA LEU A 12 27.41 13.33 19.77
C LEU A 12 27.86 12.91 21.17
N SER A 13 26.90 12.48 21.98
CA SER A 13 27.19 11.82 23.26
C SER A 13 27.92 10.50 23.04
N LEU A 14 28.60 10.00 24.08
CA LEU A 14 29.39 8.78 24.03
C LEU A 14 28.53 7.55 23.64
N SER A 15 27.25 7.55 24.00
CA SER A 15 26.25 6.54 23.63
C SER A 15 25.73 6.69 22.19
N GLU A 16 25.60 7.90 21.67
CA GLU A 16 25.21 8.12 20.27
C GLU A 16 26.34 7.77 19.31
N ARG A 17 27.59 7.96 19.74
CA ARG A 17 28.79 7.66 18.94
C ARG A 17 29.02 6.16 18.73
N THR A 18 28.49 5.32 19.62
CA THR A 18 28.56 3.85 19.50
C THR A 18 27.39 3.26 18.70
N TYR A 19 26.39 4.07 18.32
CA TYR A 19 25.19 3.68 17.55
C TYR A 19 24.27 2.61 18.18
N LEU A 20 24.63 2.07 19.35
CA LEU A 20 23.88 1.06 20.09
C LEU A 20 22.42 1.45 20.37
N PRO A 21 22.09 2.66 20.87
CA PRO A 21 20.71 3.01 21.16
C PRO A 21 19.83 3.06 19.90
N GLN A 22 20.38 3.45 18.75
CA GLN A 22 19.66 3.46 17.48
C GLN A 22 19.40 2.03 16.98
N ILE A 23 20.39 1.14 17.09
CA ILE A 23 20.26 -0.27 16.70
C ILE A 23 19.19 -0.97 17.56
N VAL A 24 19.24 -0.79 18.89
CA VAL A 24 18.24 -1.36 19.81
C VAL A 24 16.84 -0.83 19.49
N THR A 25 16.71 0.44 19.14
CA THR A 25 15.43 1.03 18.74
C THR A 25 14.89 0.41 17.45
N GLY A 26 15.74 0.18 16.45
CA GLY A 26 15.38 -0.51 15.22
C GLY A 26 14.93 -1.95 15.48
N LEU A 27 15.73 -2.72 16.23
CA LEU A 27 15.40 -4.09 16.60
C LEU A 27 14.10 -4.18 17.39
N LYS A 28 13.86 -3.29 18.36
CA LYS A 28 12.60 -3.22 19.11
C LYS A 28 11.39 -3.10 18.18
N THR A 29 11.51 -2.29 17.13
CA THR A 29 10.45 -2.13 16.12
C THR A 29 10.23 -3.41 15.32
N THR A 30 11.31 -4.06 14.89
CA THR A 30 11.24 -5.34 14.19
C THR A 30 10.59 -6.43 15.05
N PHE A 31 11.04 -6.60 16.29
CA PHE A 31 10.45 -7.55 17.23
C PHE A 31 8.98 -7.24 17.50
N SER A 32 8.61 -5.96 17.66
CA SER A 32 7.22 -5.56 17.82
C SER A 32 6.35 -6.00 16.64
N ASN A 33 6.82 -5.84 15.39
CA ASN A 33 6.05 -6.26 14.22
C ASN A 33 6.03 -7.78 14.02
N MET A 34 7.09 -8.50 14.43
CA MET A 34 7.17 -9.95 14.32
C MET A 34 6.08 -10.67 15.12
N PHE A 35 5.67 -10.12 16.26
CA PHE A 35 4.60 -10.69 17.11
C PHE A 35 3.21 -10.11 16.80
N LYS A 36 3.06 -9.17 15.86
CA LYS A 36 1.75 -8.68 15.44
C LYS A 36 1.02 -9.73 14.61
N PRO A 37 -0.33 -9.76 14.66
CA PRO A 37 -1.10 -10.63 13.78
C PRO A 37 -0.80 -10.32 12.31
N LYS A 38 -0.69 -11.37 11.49
CA LYS A 38 -0.46 -11.25 10.05
C LYS A 38 -1.73 -10.71 9.38
N VAL A 39 -1.59 -9.70 8.54
CA VAL A 39 -2.67 -9.13 7.73
C VAL A 39 -2.54 -9.69 6.31
N THR A 40 -2.84 -10.97 6.15
CA THR A 40 -2.73 -11.72 4.88
C THR A 40 -4.02 -12.48 4.62
N LEU A 41 -4.47 -12.51 3.36
CA LEU A 41 -5.61 -13.34 2.92
C LEU A 41 -5.07 -14.60 2.23
N GLN A 42 -5.67 -15.75 2.51
CA GLN A 42 -5.32 -17.01 1.82
C GLN A 42 -6.06 -17.11 0.48
N TYR A 43 -5.43 -16.69 -0.61
CA TYR A 43 -6.00 -16.86 -1.94
C TYR A 43 -5.72 -18.29 -2.46
N PRO A 44 -6.70 -18.98 -3.10
CA PRO A 44 -7.99 -18.48 -3.60
C PRO A 44 -9.19 -18.58 -2.65
N GLU A 45 -9.04 -19.18 -1.47
CA GLU A 45 -10.11 -19.48 -0.50
C GLU A 45 -10.74 -18.20 0.08
N GLU A 46 -9.91 -17.23 0.44
CA GLU A 46 -10.26 -15.92 0.96
C GLU A 46 -10.00 -14.85 -0.11
N ARG A 47 -11.04 -14.10 -0.48
CA ARG A 47 -10.96 -13.03 -1.48
C ARG A 47 -11.18 -11.66 -0.84
N PRO A 48 -10.52 -10.61 -1.35
CA PRO A 48 -10.79 -9.26 -0.88
C PRO A 48 -12.21 -8.83 -1.24
N VAL A 49 -12.77 -7.90 -0.46
CA VAL A 49 -14.06 -7.27 -0.77
C VAL A 49 -13.87 -6.36 -1.98
N ILE A 50 -14.55 -6.69 -3.08
CA ILE A 50 -14.52 -5.91 -4.32
C ILE A 50 -15.67 -4.88 -4.26
N PRO A 51 -15.40 -3.57 -4.49
CA PRO A 51 -16.45 -2.56 -4.52
C PRO A 51 -17.39 -2.75 -5.72
N ASN A 52 -18.62 -2.22 -5.62
CA ASN A 52 -19.65 -2.36 -6.66
C ASN A 52 -19.20 -1.81 -8.03
N ASP A 53 -18.44 -0.71 -8.03
CA ASP A 53 -17.96 -0.05 -9.25
C ASP A 53 -16.59 -0.56 -9.72
N TYR A 54 -16.21 -1.77 -9.32
CA TYR A 54 -14.95 -2.38 -9.76
C TYR A 54 -14.98 -2.65 -11.27
N ARG A 55 -14.00 -2.09 -11.97
CA ARG A 55 -13.81 -2.29 -13.41
C ARG A 55 -13.10 -3.61 -13.65
N GLY A 56 -13.88 -4.66 -13.86
CA GLY A 56 -13.39 -6.01 -14.17
C GLY A 56 -13.09 -6.21 -15.66
N VAL A 57 -13.31 -7.44 -16.13
CA VAL A 57 -13.10 -7.82 -17.53
C VAL A 57 -14.15 -7.14 -18.41
N PRO A 58 -13.75 -6.41 -19.47
CA PRO A 58 -14.69 -5.86 -20.43
C PRO A 58 -15.52 -6.97 -21.10
N THR A 59 -16.84 -6.78 -21.13
CA THR A 59 -17.80 -7.71 -21.73
C THR A 59 -18.84 -6.95 -22.53
N LEU A 60 -19.28 -7.51 -23.66
CA LEU A 60 -20.39 -6.96 -24.41
C LEU A 60 -21.69 -7.14 -23.60
N VAL A 61 -22.47 -6.06 -23.50
CA VAL A 61 -23.74 -6.06 -22.76
C VAL A 61 -24.86 -6.45 -23.72
N LYS A 62 -25.75 -7.33 -23.27
CA LYS A 62 -26.92 -7.78 -24.02
C LYS A 62 -28.17 -6.94 -23.72
N ASP A 63 -29.09 -6.87 -24.68
CA ASP A 63 -30.43 -6.30 -24.51
C ASP A 63 -31.38 -7.31 -23.80
N PRO A 64 -32.59 -6.89 -23.38
CA PRO A 64 -33.56 -7.80 -22.76
C PRO A 64 -34.01 -8.97 -23.64
N ASN A 65 -33.77 -8.90 -24.96
CA ASN A 65 -34.07 -9.96 -25.93
C ASN A 65 -32.84 -10.86 -26.20
N GLY A 66 -31.72 -10.65 -25.50
CA GLY A 66 -30.50 -11.45 -25.62
C GLY A 66 -29.57 -11.08 -26.79
N ARG A 67 -29.85 -10.00 -27.53
CA ARG A 67 -28.99 -9.49 -28.61
C ARG A 67 -27.88 -8.61 -28.06
N GLU A 68 -26.71 -8.60 -28.69
CA GLU A 68 -25.62 -7.70 -28.31
C GLU A 68 -26.01 -6.23 -28.55
N LYS A 69 -25.67 -5.33 -27.61
CA LYS A 69 -25.95 -3.89 -27.75
C LYS A 69 -25.00 -3.16 -28.71
N CYS A 70 -23.87 -3.75 -29.07
CA CYS A 70 -22.91 -3.13 -29.97
C CYS A 70 -23.50 -3.00 -31.39
N VAL A 71 -23.46 -1.80 -31.95
CA VAL A 71 -23.92 -1.48 -33.32
C VAL A 71 -22.77 -1.03 -34.22
N SER A 72 -21.53 -1.29 -33.82
CA SER A 72 -20.32 -0.85 -34.54
C SER A 72 -20.24 0.66 -34.80
N CYS A 73 -20.76 1.48 -33.88
CA CYS A 73 -20.72 2.94 -33.99
C CYS A 73 -19.32 3.56 -33.77
N GLN A 74 -18.35 2.79 -33.26
CA GLN A 74 -16.98 3.24 -32.96
C GLN A 74 -16.90 4.39 -31.93
N LEU A 75 -17.82 4.40 -30.96
CA LEU A 75 -17.88 5.38 -29.85
C LEU A 75 -17.47 4.80 -28.49
N CYS A 76 -17.03 3.54 -28.48
CA CYS A 76 -16.68 2.74 -27.31
C CYS A 76 -15.37 3.15 -26.65
#